data_AF-A0A4Y2VX35-F1
#
_entry.id   AF-A0A4Y2VX35-F1
#
_cell.length_a   1.000
_cell.length_b   1.000
_cell.length_c   1.000
_cell.angle_alpha   90.00
_cell.angle_beta   90.00
_cell.angle_gamma   90.00
#
_symmetry.space_group_name_H-M   'P 1'
#
loop_
_entity.id
_entity.type
_entity.pdbx_description
1 polymer ?
#
loop_
_entity_poly.entity_id
_entity_poly.type
_entity_poly.pdbx_seq_one_letter_code
_entity_poly.pdbx_strand_id
1 'polypeptide(L)'
;MRFRTEANSVCKDFDPPLPSEVLDCIKSLRINKAPGIDGINNKMMKNLPLHTILTITTIIHKIMTLGHFPTRWKTATVVPILKPGKDPTDTTSYRPISLLPSLSKIAEHLILKRLNNYLKENNVLCPEQFGFREKLSTSHQLIRVVEYVTEGFANKQKTGAVFLDIQKAFDRVW
;
A
#
# COMPACT_ATOMS: atom_id res chain seq x y z
N MET A 1 -13.71 -26.93 -3.79
CA MET A 1 -14.34 -25.61 -3.67
C MET A 1 -14.06 -24.85 -4.95
N ARG A 2 -14.99 -24.86 -5.91
CA ARG A 2 -14.80 -24.20 -7.22
C ARG A 2 -15.13 -22.72 -7.04
N PHE A 3 -14.14 -21.85 -7.15
CA PHE A 3 -14.38 -20.42 -7.27
C PHE A 3 -15.02 -20.19 -8.64
N ARG A 4 -16.31 -19.86 -8.63
CA ARG A 4 -17.05 -19.43 -9.80
C ARG A 4 -16.61 -17.99 -10.07
N THR A 5 -15.65 -17.79 -10.96
CA THR A 5 -15.35 -16.45 -11.50
C THR A 5 -16.43 -16.10 -12.50
N GLU A 6 -17.55 -15.58 -12.01
CA GLU A 6 -18.45 -14.79 -12.84
C GLU A 6 -17.75 -13.46 -13.14
N ALA A 7 -16.89 -13.48 -14.14
CA ALA A 7 -16.34 -12.30 -14.77
C ALA A 7 -17.47 -11.61 -15.55
N ASN A 8 -18.32 -10.86 -14.84
CA ASN A 8 -19.33 -10.00 -15.45
C ASN A 8 -19.74 -8.82 -14.55
N SER A 9 -18.79 -8.29 -13.78
CA SER A 9 -18.84 -6.87 -13.41
C SER A 9 -17.97 -6.13 -14.41
N VAL A 10 -18.58 -5.35 -15.31
CA VAL A 10 -17.90 -4.25 -15.98
C VAL A 10 -17.14 -3.50 -14.89
N CYS A 11 -15.80 -3.55 -14.93
CA CYS A 11 -15.00 -2.77 -14.01
C CYS A 11 -15.42 -1.32 -14.28
N LYS A 12 -16.12 -0.68 -13.33
CA LYS A 12 -16.43 0.73 -13.47
C LYS A 12 -15.10 1.41 -13.77
N ASP A 13 -15.04 2.15 -14.87
CA ASP A 13 -13.87 2.96 -15.16
C ASP A 13 -13.63 3.85 -13.94
N PHE A 14 -12.45 3.71 -13.33
CA PHE A 14 -12.10 4.54 -12.18
C PHE A 14 -12.16 6.00 -12.61
N ASP A 15 -12.76 6.85 -11.78
CA ASP A 15 -12.85 8.28 -12.07
C ASP A 15 -11.45 8.84 -12.39
N PRO A 16 -11.33 9.61 -13.48
CA PRO A 16 -10.05 10.14 -13.91
C PRO A 16 -9.42 10.97 -12.79
N PRO A 17 -8.09 10.93 -12.64
CA PRO A 17 -7.41 11.69 -11.59
C PRO A 17 -7.56 13.19 -11.84
N LEU A 18 -7.92 13.95 -10.80
CA LEU A 18 -7.99 15.40 -10.88
C LEU A 18 -6.60 16.03 -10.59
N PRO A 19 -6.25 17.17 -11.21
CA PRO A 19 -5.00 17.88 -10.88
C PRO A 19 -4.87 18.27 -9.41
N SER A 20 -6.00 18.54 -8.75
CA SER A 20 -6.05 18.81 -7.30
C SER A 20 -5.60 17.61 -6.48
N GLU A 21 -5.99 16.39 -6.85
CA GLU A 21 -5.59 15.17 -6.14
C GLU A 21 -4.07 14.94 -6.25
N VAL A 22 -3.49 15.19 -7.43
CA VAL A 22 -2.04 15.11 -7.64
C VAL A 22 -1.33 16.18 -6.80
N LEU A 23 -1.84 17.41 -6.81
CA LEU A 23 -1.27 18.52 -6.03
C LEU A 23 -1.33 18.24 -4.52
N ASP A 24 -2.44 17.72 -4.01
CA ASP A 24 -2.62 17.37 -2.61
C ASP A 24 -1.68 16.23 -2.20
N CYS A 25 -1.51 15.23 -3.07
CA CYS A 25 -0.54 14.17 -2.86
C CYS A 25 0.88 14.76 -2.75
N ILE A 26 1.28 15.64 -3.67
CA ILE A 26 2.60 16.31 -3.66
C ILE A 26 2.78 17.14 -2.39
N LYS A 27 1.77 17.91 -1.97
CA LYS A 27 1.81 18.70 -0.73
C LYS A 27 1.98 17.82 0.51
N SER A 28 1.38 16.62 0.52
CA SER A 28 1.47 15.66 1.62
C SER A 28 2.85 14.98 1.74
N LEU A 29 3.69 15.04 0.70
CA LEU A 29 5.00 14.38 0.70
C LEU A 29 5.90 14.90 1.83
N ARG A 30 6.56 13.97 2.54
CA ARG A 30 7.58 14.33 3.53
C ARG A 30 8.88 14.73 2.81
N ILE A 31 9.41 15.91 3.11
CA ILE A 31 10.54 16.52 2.39
C ILE A 31 11.82 15.65 2.51
N ASN A 32 12.13 15.18 3.71
CA ASN A 32 13.39 14.48 4.02
C ASN A 32 13.34 12.98 3.72
N LYS A 33 12.76 12.59 2.59
CA LYS A 33 12.74 11.19 2.11
C LYS A 33 13.79 10.99 1.03
N ALA A 34 14.44 9.82 1.06
CA ALA A 34 15.41 9.43 0.05
C ALA A 34 14.73 9.37 -1.34
N PRO A 35 15.39 9.89 -2.40
CA PRO A 35 14.86 9.82 -3.76
C PRO A 35 14.91 8.39 -4.31
N GLY A 36 14.21 8.17 -5.43
CA GLY A 36 14.36 6.96 -6.22
C GLY A 36 15.62 6.99 -7.09
N ILE A 37 15.69 6.06 -8.04
CA ILE A 37 16.80 5.95 -9.01
C ILE A 37 16.97 7.20 -9.91
N ASP A 38 15.92 8.02 -10.03
CA ASP A 38 15.91 9.26 -10.80
C ASP A 38 16.55 10.44 -10.06
N GLY A 39 16.87 10.30 -8.78
CA GLY A 39 17.44 11.38 -7.96
C GLY A 39 16.46 12.50 -7.63
N ILE A 40 15.19 12.42 -8.04
CA ILE A 40 14.20 13.46 -7.81
C ILE A 40 13.66 13.33 -6.38
N ASN A 41 13.98 14.29 -5.53
CA ASN A 41 13.54 14.29 -4.14
C ASN A 41 12.19 15.02 -3.95
N ASN A 42 11.57 14.82 -2.79
CA ASN A 42 10.27 15.39 -2.49
C ASN A 42 10.30 16.93 -2.37
N LYS A 43 11.45 17.55 -2.10
CA LYS A 43 11.59 19.01 -2.12
C LYS A 43 11.41 19.54 -3.55
N MET A 44 12.04 18.89 -4.53
CA MET A 44 11.89 19.23 -5.95
C MET A 44 10.44 19.05 -6.40
N MET A 45 9.81 17.94 -6.02
CA MET A 45 8.39 17.68 -6.34
C MET A 45 7.46 18.80 -5.87
N LYS A 46 7.68 19.35 -4.66
CA LYS A 46 6.87 20.45 -4.12
C LYS A 46 7.08 21.80 -4.81
N ASN A 47 8.18 21.96 -5.54
CA ASN A 47 8.49 23.20 -6.27
C ASN A 47 8.17 23.08 -7.78
N LEU A 48 7.45 22.03 -8.19
CA LEU A 48 7.04 21.89 -9.60
C LEU A 48 6.02 22.97 -9.99
N PRO A 49 6.15 23.54 -11.19
CA PRO A 49 5.18 24.50 -11.70
C PRO A 49 3.86 23.80 -12.06
N LEU A 50 2.76 24.57 -12.05
CA LEU A 50 1.40 24.05 -12.27
C LEU A 50 1.24 23.29 -13.59
N HIS A 51 1.88 23.76 -14.67
CA HIS A 51 1.80 23.06 -15.96
C HIS A 51 2.36 21.63 -15.88
N THR A 52 3.41 21.40 -15.09
CA THR A 52 3.98 20.06 -14.89
C THR A 52 3.02 19.17 -14.10
N ILE A 53 2.30 19.73 -13.12
CA ILE A 53 1.25 19.00 -12.39
C ILE A 53 0.16 18.52 -13.33
N LEU A 54 -0.26 19.36 -14.28
CA LEU A 54 -1.22 18.97 -15.32
C LEU A 54 -0.68 17.81 -16.18
N THR A 55 0.59 17.89 -16.61
CA THR A 55 1.24 16.82 -17.38
C THR A 55 1.29 15.51 -16.59
N ILE A 56 1.69 15.54 -15.31
CA ILE A 56 1.72 14.37 -14.43
C ILE A 56 0.31 13.76 -14.32
N THR A 57 -0.71 14.60 -14.15
CA THR A 57 -2.10 14.16 -14.09
C THR A 57 -2.52 13.42 -15.36
N THR A 58 -2.17 13.96 -16.53
CA THR A 58 -2.41 13.30 -17.82
C THR A 58 -1.70 11.94 -17.92
N ILE A 59 -0.45 11.86 -17.46
CA ILE A 59 0.30 10.60 -17.45
C ILE A 59 -0.38 9.57 -16.55
N ILE A 60 -0.76 9.94 -15.32
CA ILE A 60 -1.45 9.03 -14.39
C ILE A 60 -2.79 8.56 -14.97
N HIS A 61 -3.56 9.46 -15.58
CA HIS A 61 -4.80 9.09 -16.27
C HIS A 61 -4.55 8.06 -17.38
N LYS A 62 -3.49 8.23 -18.18
CA LYS A 62 -3.12 7.25 -19.22
C LYS A 62 -2.64 5.92 -18.62
N ILE A 63 -1.94 5.93 -17.49
CA ILE A 63 -1.57 4.70 -16.77
C ILE A 63 -2.82 3.91 -16.39
N MET A 64 -3.83 4.58 -15.84
CA MET A 64 -5.08 3.96 -15.39
C MET A 64 -5.92 3.43 -16.55
N THR A 65 -6.02 4.18 -17.65
CA THR A 65 -6.88 3.82 -18.80
C THR A 65 -6.23 2.81 -19.74
N LEU A 66 -4.90 2.86 -19.92
CA LEU A 66 -4.17 1.92 -20.78
C LEU A 66 -3.73 0.65 -20.04
N GLY A 67 -3.82 0.62 -18.71
CA GLY A 67 -3.28 -0.47 -17.89
C GLY A 67 -1.74 -0.61 -17.99
N HIS A 68 -1.06 0.41 -18.52
CA HIS A 68 0.37 0.37 -18.77
C HIS A 68 1.12 1.31 -17.84
N PHE A 69 1.79 0.73 -16.84
CA PHE A 69 2.62 1.48 -15.90
C PHE A 69 4.08 1.57 -16.40
N PRO A 70 4.70 2.77 -16.48
CA PRO A 70 6.05 2.95 -16.99
C PRO A 70 7.11 2.12 -16.26
N THR A 71 7.97 1.43 -17.00
CA THR A 71 9.07 0.63 -16.43
C THR A 71 9.99 1.46 -15.54
N ARG A 72 10.30 2.70 -15.95
CA ARG A 72 11.12 3.63 -15.16
C ARG A 72 10.50 3.96 -13.80
N TRP A 73 9.17 4.02 -13.71
CA TRP A 73 8.49 4.31 -12.45
C TRP A 73 8.42 3.06 -11.55
N LYS A 74 8.38 1.84 -12.12
CA LYS A 74 8.45 0.57 -11.36
C LYS A 74 9.86 0.15 -10.94
N THR A 75 10.90 0.81 -11.46
CA THR A 75 12.28 0.45 -11.15
C THR A 75 12.68 1.05 -9.80
N ALA A 76 13.03 0.19 -8.84
CA ALA A 76 13.42 0.61 -7.50
C ALA A 76 14.91 0.38 -7.23
N THR A 77 15.51 1.29 -6.44
CA THR A 77 16.82 1.03 -5.83
C THR A 77 16.62 0.24 -4.55
N VAL A 78 17.19 -0.97 -4.46
CA VAL A 78 17.08 -1.82 -3.27
C VAL A 78 18.19 -1.48 -2.28
N VAL A 79 17.81 -1.09 -1.07
CA VAL A 79 18.73 -0.76 0.03
C VAL A 79 18.53 -1.75 1.18
N PRO A 80 19.54 -2.54 1.57
CA PRO A 80 19.45 -3.45 2.71
C PRO A 80 19.55 -2.68 4.03
N ILE A 81 18.58 -2.87 4.93
CA ILE A 81 18.60 -2.30 6.29
C ILE A 81 18.80 -3.42 7.31
N LEU A 82 19.83 -3.29 8.14
CA LEU A 82 20.13 -4.24 9.20
C LEU A 82 19.00 -4.27 10.24
N LYS A 83 18.53 -5.47 10.59
CA LYS A 83 17.58 -5.67 11.69
C LYS A 83 18.26 -5.31 13.02
N PRO A 84 17.59 -4.58 13.93
CA PRO A 84 18.15 -4.23 15.22
C PRO A 84 18.66 -5.47 15.98
N GLY A 85 19.89 -5.42 16.49
CA GLY A 85 20.50 -6.49 17.30
C GLY A 85 20.86 -7.77 16.54
N LYS A 86 20.94 -7.75 15.21
CA LYS A 86 21.36 -8.90 14.38
C LYS A 86 22.78 -8.73 13.86
N ASP A 87 23.42 -9.86 13.57
CA ASP A 87 24.80 -9.94 13.07
C ASP A 87 24.93 -9.30 11.67
N PRO A 88 25.76 -8.26 11.49
CA PRO A 88 25.99 -7.62 10.19
C PRO A 88 26.65 -8.53 9.14
N THR A 89 27.28 -9.63 9.55
CA THR A 89 27.95 -10.56 8.62
C THR A 89 26.98 -11.56 7.98
N ASP A 90 25.80 -11.77 8.59
CA ASP A 90 24.76 -12.64 8.06
C ASP A 90 23.81 -11.87 7.12
N THR A 91 23.75 -12.30 5.87
CA THR A 91 22.84 -11.75 4.85
C THR A 91 21.36 -11.80 5.26
N THR A 92 20.94 -12.78 6.07
CA THR A 92 19.55 -12.90 6.54
C THR A 92 19.18 -11.86 7.60
N SER A 93 20.18 -11.15 8.16
CA SER A 93 19.99 -10.06 9.11
C SER A 93 19.45 -8.80 8.48
N TYR A 94 19.44 -8.68 7.15
CA TYR A 94 18.98 -7.48 6.45
C TYR A 94 17.52 -7.59 5.99
N ARG A 95 16.85 -6.45 5.91
CA ARG A 95 15.55 -6.28 5.25
C ARG A 95 15.77 -5.42 4.00
N PRO A 96 15.45 -5.91 2.79
CA PRO A 96 15.51 -5.05 1.60
C PRO A 96 14.40 -4.00 1.68
N ILE A 97 14.73 -2.75 1.36
CA ILE A 97 13.75 -1.68 1.14
C ILE A 97 13.89 -1.16 -0.29
N SER A 98 12.77 -1.06 -0.98
CA SER A 98 12.69 -0.56 -2.35
C SER A 98 12.44 0.95 -2.37
N LEU A 99 13.41 1.72 -2.89
CA LEU A 99 13.27 3.15 -3.14
C LEU A 99 12.76 3.39 -4.55
N LEU A 100 11.44 3.55 -4.66
CA LEU A 100 10.78 3.93 -5.91
C LEU A 100 10.84 5.45 -6.17
N PRO A 101 10.86 5.88 -7.45
CA PRO A 101 10.65 7.27 -7.84
C PRO A 101 9.45 7.93 -7.17
N SER A 102 9.55 9.21 -6.81
CA SER A 102 8.45 9.92 -6.15
C SER A 102 7.21 10.03 -7.03
N LEU A 103 7.38 10.14 -8.35
CA LEU A 103 6.30 10.10 -9.33
C LEU A 103 5.54 8.77 -9.30
N SER A 104 6.25 7.63 -9.16
CA SER A 104 5.63 6.31 -9.03
C SER A 104 4.72 6.26 -7.81
N LYS A 105 5.23 6.73 -6.65
CA LYS A 105 4.48 6.74 -5.39
C LYS A 105 3.22 7.63 -5.46
N ILE A 106 3.27 8.74 -6.19
CA ILE A 106 2.09 9.59 -6.41
C ILE A 106 1.04 8.84 -7.23
N ALA A 107 1.44 8.19 -8.33
CA ALA A 107 0.53 7.39 -9.14
C ALA A 107 -0.07 6.22 -8.33
N GLU A 108 0.76 5.47 -7.62
CA GLU A 108 0.36 4.39 -6.72
C GLU A 108 -0.62 4.86 -5.66
N HIS A 109 -0.41 6.05 -5.08
CA HIS A 109 -1.31 6.60 -4.07
C HIS A 109 -2.72 6.86 -4.63
N LEU A 110 -2.82 7.43 -5.84
CA LEU A 110 -4.10 7.70 -6.48
C LEU A 110 -4.81 6.39 -6.87
N ILE A 111 -4.07 5.42 -7.42
CA ILE A 111 -4.59 4.09 -7.75
C ILE A 111 -5.07 3.37 -6.49
N LEU A 112 -4.28 3.40 -5.41
CA LEU A 112 -4.64 2.78 -4.13
C LEU A 112 -5.90 3.41 -3.53
N LYS A 113 -6.05 4.74 -3.61
CA LYS A 113 -7.25 5.43 -3.14
C LYS A 113 -8.49 4.94 -3.88
N ARG A 114 -8.41 4.84 -5.22
CA ARG A 114 -9.52 4.33 -6.04
C ARG A 114 -9.82 2.86 -5.76
N LEU A 115 -8.79 2.03 -5.60
CA LEU A 115 -8.94 0.62 -5.23
C LEU A 115 -9.60 0.45 -3.85
N ASN A 116 -9.17 1.21 -2.84
CA ASN A 116 -9.75 1.15 -1.50
C ASN A 116 -11.22 1.58 -1.48
N ASN A 117 -11.59 2.61 -2.26
CA ASN A 117 -12.99 3.01 -2.40
C ASN A 117 -13.83 1.87 -2.97
N TYR A 118 -13.35 1.25 -4.06
CA TYR A 118 -14.03 0.10 -4.66
C TYR A 118 -14.18 -1.08 -3.67
N LEU A 119 -13.09 -1.46 -2.97
CA LEU A 119 -13.11 -2.55 -1.99
C LEU A 119 -14.10 -2.29 -0.85
N LYS A 120 -14.23 -1.02 -0.42
CA LYS A 120 -15.16 -0.61 0.62
C LYS A 120 -16.61 -0.60 0.15
N GLU A 121 -16.90 -0.02 -1.02
CA GLU A 121 -18.26 0.03 -1.58
C GLU A 121 -18.83 -1.36 -1.87
N ASN A 122 -17.97 -2.30 -2.24
CA ASN A 122 -18.37 -3.67 -2.57
C ASN A 122 -18.19 -4.66 -1.40
N ASN A 123 -17.83 -4.19 -0.19
CA ASN A 123 -17.62 -5.03 1.00
C ASN A 123 -16.73 -6.26 0.76
N VAL A 124 -15.64 -6.09 -0.02
CA VAL A 124 -14.77 -7.20 -0.44
C VAL A 124 -13.88 -7.69 0.72
N LEU A 125 -13.49 -6.80 1.62
CA LEU A 125 -12.58 -7.10 2.73
C LEU A 125 -13.33 -7.65 3.94
N CYS A 126 -12.82 -8.72 4.54
CA CYS A 126 -13.34 -9.27 5.79
C CYS A 126 -13.32 -8.22 6.92
N PRO A 127 -14.37 -8.11 7.76
CA PRO A 127 -14.40 -7.21 8.91
C PRO A 127 -13.26 -7.42 9.90
N GLU A 128 -12.76 -8.66 10.01
CA GLU A 128 -11.67 -9.08 10.90
C GLU A 128 -10.28 -8.75 10.35
N GLN A 129 -10.17 -8.23 9.11
CA GLN A 129 -8.91 -7.77 8.56
C GLN A 129 -8.62 -6.34 9.04
N PHE A 130 -7.67 -6.21 9.95
CA PHE A 130 -7.30 -4.91 10.55
C PHE A 130 -6.01 -4.34 9.94
N GLY A 131 -5.14 -5.20 9.41
CA GLY A 131 -3.92 -4.80 8.73
C GLY A 131 -4.22 -3.97 7.48
N PHE A 132 -3.47 -2.88 7.30
CA PHE A 132 -3.54 -1.99 6.13
C PHE A 132 -4.92 -1.39 5.85
N ARG A 133 -5.81 -1.33 6.85
CA ARG A 133 -7.12 -0.68 6.71
C ARG A 133 -7.13 0.70 7.34
N GLU A 134 -7.80 1.65 6.67
CA GLU A 134 -8.02 2.97 7.24
C GLU A 134 -8.79 2.88 8.56
N LYS A 135 -8.36 3.69 9.54
CA LYS A 135 -8.96 3.81 10.88
C LYS A 135 -8.91 2.56 11.75
N LEU A 136 -8.25 1.48 11.32
CA LEU A 136 -7.97 0.30 12.15
C LEU A 136 -6.49 0.25 12.52
N SER A 137 -6.19 -0.36 13.66
CA SER A 137 -4.82 -0.49 14.17
C SER A 137 -4.63 -1.83 14.87
N THR A 138 -3.38 -2.17 15.19
CA THR A 138 -3.04 -3.37 15.97
C THR A 138 -3.68 -3.37 17.35
N SER A 139 -3.87 -2.19 17.96
CA SER A 139 -4.53 -2.05 19.26
C SER A 139 -6.01 -2.45 19.19
N HIS A 140 -6.72 -2.07 18.13
CA HIS A 140 -8.12 -2.48 17.95
C HIS A 140 -8.23 -4.01 17.83
N GLN A 141 -7.31 -4.66 17.10
CA GLN A 141 -7.31 -6.12 16.98
C GLN A 141 -6.97 -6.80 18.31
N LEU A 142 -6.05 -6.21 19.09
CA LEU A 142 -5.71 -6.71 20.42
C LEU A 142 -6.93 -6.67 21.35
N ILE A 143 -7.66 -5.55 21.39
CA ILE A 143 -8.89 -5.41 22.19
C ILE A 143 -9.89 -6.50 21.82
N ARG A 144 -10.15 -6.69 20.52
CA ARG A 144 -11.05 -7.74 20.02
C ARG A 144 -10.65 -9.14 20.49
N VAL A 145 -9.35 -9.47 20.44
CA VAL A 145 -8.86 -10.78 20.91
C VAL A 145 -9.02 -10.92 22.42
N VAL A 146 -8.73 -9.87 23.19
CA VAL A 146 -8.89 -9.87 24.65
C VAL A 146 -10.36 -10.03 25.04
N GLU A 147 -11.28 -9.34 24.36
CA GLU A 147 -12.72 -9.47 24.57
C GLU A 147 -13.19 -10.91 24.31
N TYR A 148 -12.78 -11.50 23.19
CA TYR A 148 -13.12 -12.89 22.85
C TYR A 148 -12.64 -13.89 23.91
N VAL A 149 -11.41 -13.72 24.40
CA VAL A 149 -10.86 -14.57 25.47
C VAL A 149 -11.63 -14.37 26.79
N THR A 150 -11.94 -13.12 27.14
CA THR A 150 -12.64 -12.77 28.38
C THR A 150 -14.07 -13.29 28.39
N GLU A 151 -14.78 -13.20 27.26
CA GLU A 151 -16.12 -13.75 27.08
C GLU A 151 -16.11 -15.28 27.21
N GLY A 152 -15.16 -15.96 26.57
CA GLY A 152 -14.97 -17.40 26.71
C GLY A 152 -14.74 -17.81 28.17
N PHE A 153 -13.92 -17.05 28.90
CA PHE A 153 -13.68 -17.28 30.33
C PHE A 153 -14.96 -17.11 31.16
N ALA A 154 -15.73 -16.03 30.95
CA ALA A 154 -16.99 -15.78 31.64
C ALA A 154 -18.01 -16.91 31.42
N ASN A 155 -18.02 -17.48 30.21
CA ASN A 155 -18.89 -18.59 29.82
C ASN A 155 -18.33 -19.98 30.19
N LYS A 156 -17.23 -20.06 30.96
CA LYS A 156 -16.55 -21.31 31.34
C LYS A 156 -16.12 -22.18 30.14
N GLN A 157 -15.87 -21.54 28.99
CA GLN A 157 -15.38 -22.21 27.78
C GLN A 157 -13.85 -22.35 27.81
N LYS A 158 -13.34 -23.32 27.05
CA LYS A 158 -11.90 -23.44 26.80
C LYS A 158 -11.55 -22.69 25.52
N THR A 159 -10.74 -21.65 25.63
CA THR A 159 -10.32 -20.83 24.48
C THR A 159 -8.92 -21.24 24.01
N GLY A 160 -8.77 -21.51 22.72
CA GLY A 160 -7.49 -21.77 22.07
C GLY A 160 -7.18 -20.71 21.01
N ALA A 161 -5.88 -20.46 20.77
CA ALA A 161 -5.41 -19.55 19.73
C ALA A 161 -4.44 -20.26 18.80
N VAL A 162 -4.58 -20.00 17.49
CA VAL A 162 -3.67 -20.46 16.44
C VAL A 162 -3.12 -19.23 15.73
N PHE A 163 -1.80 -19.10 15.71
CA PHE A 163 -1.10 -18.01 15.04
C PHE A 163 -0.43 -18.51 13.76
N LEU A 164 -0.67 -17.81 12.67
CA LEU A 164 -0.13 -18.11 11.35
C LEU A 164 0.73 -16.94 10.89
N ASP A 165 1.96 -17.22 10.45
CA ASP A 165 2.87 -16.23 9.89
C ASP A 165 3.39 -16.70 8.53
N ILE A 166 3.37 -15.81 7.54
CA ILE A 166 3.80 -16.10 6.17
C ILE A 166 5.21 -15.57 5.97
N GLN A 167 6.17 -16.48 5.82
CA GLN A 167 7.55 -16.12 5.54
C GLN A 167 7.66 -15.39 4.18
N LYS A 168 8.27 -14.20 4.18
CA LYS A 168 8.49 -13.38 2.97
C LYS A 168 7.21 -13.12 2.15
N ALA A 169 6.14 -12.69 2.83
CA ALA A 169 4.83 -12.51 2.21
C ALA A 169 4.85 -11.71 0.89
N PHE A 170 5.61 -10.62 0.79
CA PHE A 170 5.68 -9.80 -0.43
C PHE A 170 6.48 -10.45 -1.57
N ASP A 171 7.49 -11.26 -1.26
CA ASP A 171 8.31 -11.94 -2.27
C ASP A 171 7.63 -13.21 -2.82
N ARG A 172 6.55 -13.67 -2.17
CA ARG A 172 5.85 -14.92 -2.46
C ARG A 172 4.48 -14.73 -3.12
N VAL A 173 4.11 -13.51 -3.49
CA VAL A 173 2.89 -13.25 -4.26
C VAL A 173 3.17 -13.56 -5.74
N TRP A 174 2.41 -14.50 -6.32
CA TRP A 174 2.46 -14.84 -7.75
C TRP A 174 1.24 -14.30 -8.49
#